data_AF-A0A443PBR5-F1
#
_entry.id   AF-A0A443PBR5-F1
#
_cell.length_a   1.000
_cell.length_b   1.000
_cell.length_c   1.000
_cell.angle_alpha   90.00
_cell.angle_beta   90.00
_cell.angle_gamma   90.00
#
_symmetry.space_group_name_H-M   'P 1'
#
loop_
_entity.id
_entity.type
_entity.pdbx_description
1 polymer ?
#
loop_
_entity_poly.entity_id
_entity_poly.type
_entity_poly.pdbx_seq_one_letter_code
_entity_poly.pdbx_strand_id
1 'polypeptide(L)'
;MALSTVSTFPCLKHPSFFLNVFHSSTKNFLSATKVVRPVDCIPNSVIYEPEVWRRKANYKPNIWDHDLLQSLRSDYQDEAYVKRAEKLKEDINCLLQEAVNSLA
;
A
#
# COMPACT_ATOMS: atom_id res chain seq x y z
N MET A 1 13.80 13.82 41.01
CA MET A 1 13.40 12.41 40.85
C MET A 1 13.04 12.20 39.39
N ALA A 2 13.84 11.37 38.72
CA ALA A 2 13.71 11.10 37.28
C ALA A 2 12.55 10.15 37.03
N LEU A 3 11.71 10.45 36.03
CA LEU A 3 10.78 9.50 35.45
C LEU A 3 11.13 9.35 33.97
N SER A 4 11.93 8.33 33.67
CA SER A 4 12.20 7.87 32.31
C SER A 4 11.01 7.05 31.82
N THR A 5 10.27 7.56 30.84
CA THR A 5 9.29 6.76 30.10
C THR A 5 9.99 6.10 28.91
N VAL A 6 10.33 4.83 29.08
CA VAL A 6 10.84 4.00 28.00
C VAL A 6 9.65 3.65 27.11
N SER A 7 9.50 4.38 26.00
CA SER A 7 8.50 4.07 24.98
C SER A 7 9.01 2.89 24.15
N THR A 8 8.61 1.68 24.54
CA THR A 8 8.85 0.47 23.76
C THR A 8 7.98 0.53 22.51
N PHE A 9 8.55 0.95 21.39
CA PHE A 9 7.92 0.82 20.08
C PHE A 9 7.69 -0.67 19.79
N PRO A 10 6.45 -1.12 19.53
CA PRO A 10 6.23 -2.46 19.05
C PRO A 10 6.85 -2.56 17.66
N CYS A 11 7.87 -3.41 17.57
CA CYS A 11 8.53 -3.81 16.34
C CYS A 11 7.47 -4.38 15.38
N LEU A 12 7.01 -3.55 14.43
CA LEU A 12 6.16 -3.98 13.33
C LEU A 12 7.01 -4.92 12.48
N LYS A 13 6.77 -6.22 12.67
CA LYS A 13 7.31 -7.27 11.82
C LYS A 13 6.88 -6.96 10.39
N HIS A 14 7.85 -6.54 9.60
CA HIS A 14 7.81 -6.44 8.15
C HIS A 14 7.13 -7.70 7.60
N PRO A 15 6.08 -7.62 6.76
CA PRO A 15 5.68 -8.76 5.97
C PRO A 15 6.80 -8.98 4.96
N SER A 16 7.72 -9.87 5.31
CA SER A 16 8.68 -10.40 4.37
C SER A 16 7.90 -11.21 3.34
N PHE A 17 7.52 -10.56 2.24
CA PHE A 17 7.09 -11.23 1.01
C PHE A 17 8.31 -11.93 0.40
N PHE A 18 8.80 -12.97 1.06
CA PHE A 18 9.63 -13.96 0.41
C PHE A 18 8.73 -14.70 -0.58
N LEU A 19 9.02 -14.53 -1.87
CA LEU A 19 8.54 -15.45 -2.89
C LEU A 19 9.12 -16.82 -2.56
N ASN A 20 8.30 -17.69 -1.96
CA ASN A 20 8.68 -19.08 -1.73
C ASN A 20 8.85 -19.76 -3.10
N VAL A 21 10.09 -20.19 -3.36
CA VAL A 21 10.42 -21.18 -4.38
C VAL A 21 9.57 -22.42 -4.10
N PHE A 22 8.74 -22.82 -5.07
CA PHE A 22 7.96 -24.06 -4.98
C PHE A 22 8.92 -25.25 -4.95
N HIS A 23 9.18 -25.79 -3.77
CA HIS A 23 9.81 -27.09 -3.62
C HIS A 23 8.74 -28.18 -3.75
N SER A 24 8.83 -28.95 -4.84
CA SER A 24 7.98 -30.11 -5.09
C SER A 24 8.14 -31.13 -3.97
N SER A 25 7.07 -31.50 -3.28
CA SER A 25 7.09 -32.60 -2.31
C SER A 25 5.99 -33.61 -2.62
N THR A 26 6.43 -34.82 -2.90
CA THR A 26 5.65 -35.99 -3.29
C THR A 26 4.81 -36.57 -2.14
N LYS A 27 3.53 -36.81 -2.47
CA LYS A 27 2.56 -37.85 -2.04
C LYS A 27 2.60 -38.38 -0.60
N ASN A 28 1.42 -38.37 0.05
CA ASN A 28 0.76 -39.56 0.61
C ASN A 28 -0.69 -39.20 1.00
N PHE A 29 -1.67 -39.71 0.24
CA PHE A 29 -3.09 -39.50 0.53
C PHE A 29 -3.60 -40.68 1.37
N LEU A 30 -3.91 -40.41 2.64
CA LEU A 30 -4.51 -41.38 3.54
C LEU A 30 -5.94 -41.68 3.07
N SER A 31 -6.22 -42.97 2.88
CA SER A 31 -7.46 -43.51 2.34
C SER A 31 -8.63 -43.36 3.31
N ALA A 32 -9.53 -42.42 3.04
CA ALA A 32 -10.86 -42.37 3.66
C ALA A 32 -11.86 -43.19 2.82
N THR A 33 -12.57 -44.11 3.47
CA THR A 33 -13.65 -44.94 2.92
C THR A 33 -14.76 -44.04 2.38
N LYS A 34 -14.91 -43.97 1.04
CA LYS A 34 -15.97 -43.20 0.39
C LYS A 34 -17.18 -44.10 0.11
N VAL A 35 -18.31 -43.72 0.69
CA VAL A 35 -19.65 -44.20 0.29
C VAL A 35 -19.81 -43.91 -1.21
N VAL A 36 -19.98 -44.96 -2.01
CA VAL A 36 -20.19 -44.83 -3.46
C VAL A 36 -21.65 -44.49 -3.69
N ARG A 37 -21.94 -43.21 -3.93
CA ARG A 37 -23.17 -42.82 -4.62
C ARG A 37 -22.90 -42.91 -6.13
N PRO A 38 -23.78 -43.51 -6.94
CA PRO A 38 -23.62 -43.48 -8.39
C PRO A 38 -23.71 -42.02 -8.82
N VAL A 39 -22.59 -41.46 -9.30
CA VAL A 39 -22.59 -40.18 -9.98
C VAL A 39 -22.84 -40.52 -11.44
N ASP A 40 -24.06 -40.26 -11.89
CA ASP A 40 -24.44 -40.44 -13.28
C ASP A 40 -23.60 -39.51 -14.18
N CYS A 41 -22.98 -40.14 -15.18
CA CYS A 41 -22.42 -39.57 -16.40
C CYS A 41 -21.39 -38.43 -16.25
N ILE A 42 -20.12 -38.77 -16.03
CA ILE A 42 -19.00 -37.90 -16.45
C ILE A 42 -18.82 -38.11 -17.96
N PRO A 43 -19.03 -37.10 -18.82
CA PRO A 43 -18.58 -37.22 -20.21
C PRO A 43 -17.06 -37.29 -20.18
N ASN A 44 -16.46 -38.20 -20.95
CA ASN A 44 -15.04 -38.14 -21.28
C ASN A 44 -14.82 -36.90 -22.15
N SER A 45 -14.91 -35.70 -21.58
CA SER A 45 -14.32 -34.53 -22.20
C SER A 45 -12.82 -34.73 -22.09
N VAL A 46 -12.16 -34.83 -23.23
CA VAL A 46 -10.72 -34.61 -23.30
C VAL A 46 -10.51 -33.25 -22.63
N ILE A 47 -9.91 -33.24 -21.43
CA ILE A 47 -9.47 -32.01 -20.78
C ILE A 47 -8.30 -31.53 -21.63
N TYR A 48 -8.61 -30.83 -22.71
CA TYR A 48 -7.66 -29.92 -23.31
C TYR A 48 -7.52 -28.82 -22.28
N GLU A 49 -6.55 -28.95 -21.37
CA GLU A 49 -6.14 -27.85 -20.51
C GLU A 49 -5.50 -26.85 -21.46
N PRO A 50 -6.22 -25.80 -21.91
CA PRO A 50 -5.61 -24.85 -22.80
C PRO A 50 -4.50 -24.21 -21.98
N GLU A 51 -3.32 -24.04 -22.54
CA GLU A 51 -2.27 -23.27 -21.88
C GLU A 51 -2.79 -21.82 -21.75
N VAL A 52 -3.49 -21.52 -20.65
CA VAL A 52 -4.11 -20.22 -20.44
C VAL A 52 -3.00 -19.25 -20.06
N TRP A 53 -2.43 -18.62 -21.08
CA TRP A 53 -1.45 -17.57 -20.87
C TRP A 53 -2.11 -16.35 -20.20
N ARG A 54 -1.50 -15.85 -19.13
CA ARG A 54 -1.95 -14.62 -18.48
C ARG A 54 -1.72 -13.43 -19.42
N ARG A 55 -2.77 -12.66 -19.69
CA ARG A 55 -2.64 -11.41 -20.45
C ARG A 55 -1.77 -10.41 -19.66
N LYS A 56 -0.77 -9.82 -20.32
CA LYS A 56 0.02 -8.72 -19.77
C LYS A 56 -0.76 -7.42 -19.92
N ALA A 57 -0.99 -6.71 -18.83
CA ALA A 57 -1.69 -5.43 -18.84
C ALA A 57 -0.83 -4.25 -19.36
N ASN A 58 0.48 -4.43 -19.49
CA ASN A 58 1.44 -3.41 -19.96
C ASN A 58 1.35 -2.06 -19.20
N TYR A 59 1.20 -2.14 -17.87
CA TYR A 59 1.24 -0.95 -17.03
C TYR A 59 2.59 -0.26 -17.12
N LYS A 60 2.57 1.07 -17.08
CA LYS A 60 3.78 1.87 -16.99
C LYS A 60 4.37 1.77 -15.58
N PRO A 61 5.70 1.90 -15.45
CA PRO A 61 6.34 1.96 -14.14
C PRO A 61 5.85 3.19 -13.37
N ASN A 62 6.08 3.19 -12.05
CA ASN A 62 5.78 4.33 -11.22
C ASN A 62 6.56 5.56 -11.70
N ILE A 63 5.93 6.74 -11.62
CA ILE A 63 6.56 8.02 -11.96
C ILE A 63 7.62 8.38 -10.92
N TRP A 64 7.41 7.94 -9.66
CA TRP A 64 8.29 8.24 -8.54
C TRP A 64 9.18 7.03 -8.22
N ASP A 65 10.48 7.28 -8.18
CA ASP A 65 11.42 6.30 -7.66
C ASP A 65 11.39 6.26 -6.12
N HIS A 66 11.58 5.08 -5.55
CA HIS A 66 11.51 4.89 -4.10
C HIS A 66 12.65 5.63 -3.39
N ASP A 67 13.86 5.54 -3.93
CA ASP A 67 15.04 6.19 -3.35
C ASP A 67 14.93 7.71 -3.46
N LEU A 68 14.37 8.21 -4.57
CA LEU A 68 13.99 9.61 -4.71
C LEU A 68 13.04 10.03 -3.58
N LEU A 69 11.91 9.35 -3.39
CA LEU A 69 10.94 9.67 -2.35
C LEU A 69 11.57 9.66 -0.95
N GLN A 70 12.44 8.70 -0.67
CA GLN A 70 13.11 8.58 0.62
C GLN A 70 14.15 9.69 0.87
N SER A 71 14.76 10.20 -0.20
CA SER A 71 15.77 11.27 -0.12
C SER A 71 15.17 12.68 0.04
N LEU A 72 13.88 12.86 -0.27
CA LEU A 72 13.24 14.17 -0.22
C LEU A 72 13.29 14.76 1.19
N ARG A 73 13.86 15.96 1.29
CA ARG A 73 13.85 16.80 2.49
C ARG A 73 13.23 18.14 2.14
N SER A 74 12.55 18.75 3.12
CA SER A 74 11.98 20.08 2.98
C SER A 74 12.85 21.07 3.73
N ASP A 75 13.26 22.14 3.06
CA ASP A 75 13.98 23.27 3.69
C ASP A 75 13.05 24.14 4.54
N TYR A 76 11.73 23.91 4.47
CA TYR A 76 10.69 24.73 5.08
C TYR A 76 10.09 24.09 6.34
N GLN A 77 10.86 23.27 7.04
CA GLN A 77 10.40 22.62 8.27
C GLN A 77 10.44 23.55 9.48
N ASP A 78 11.16 24.68 9.39
CA ASP A 78 11.33 25.60 10.51
C ASP A 78 10.06 26.41 10.82
N GLU A 79 9.79 26.62 12.11
CA GLU A 79 8.68 27.43 12.60
C GLU A 79 8.69 28.87 12.04
N ALA A 80 9.87 29.38 11.66
CA ALA A 80 10.00 30.71 11.07
C ALA A 80 9.19 30.84 9.77
N TYR A 81 9.13 29.78 8.96
CA TYR A 81 8.35 29.78 7.73
C TYR A 81 6.85 29.73 8.01
N VAL A 82 6.43 28.96 9.02
CA VAL A 82 5.03 28.91 9.46
C VAL A 82 4.57 30.28 9.94
N LYS A 83 5.32 30.91 10.85
CA LYS A 83 5.02 32.25 11.38
C LYS A 83 4.94 33.30 10.27
N ARG A 84 5.84 33.23 9.29
CA ARG A 84 5.82 34.13 8.13
C ARG A 84 4.58 33.90 7.25
N ALA A 85 4.21 32.65 7.01
CA ALA A 85 3.02 32.30 6.23
C ALA A 85 1.73 32.78 6.93
N GLU A 86 1.63 32.61 8.24
CA GLU A 86 0.50 33.10 9.04
C GLU A 86 0.37 34.61 8.99
N LYS A 87 1.48 35.34 9.19
CA LYS A 87 1.49 36.80 9.08
C LYS A 87 1.00 37.26 7.70
N LEU A 88 1.54 36.67 6.63
CA LEU A 88 1.12 37.02 5.26
C LEU A 88 -0.36 36.74 5.02
N LYS A 89 -0.89 35.65 5.60
CA LYS A 89 -2.30 35.32 5.53
C LYS A 89 -3.17 36.38 6.24
N GLU A 90 -2.75 36.83 7.43
CA GLU A 90 -3.44 37.90 8.17
C GLU A 90 -3.42 39.22 7.40
N ASP A 91 -2.25 39.62 6.89
CA ASP A 91 -2.09 40.85 6.10
C ASP A 91 -3.03 40.85 4.88
N ILE A 92 -3.11 39.74 4.14
CA ILE A 92 -4.02 39.60 3.00
C ILE A 92 -5.50 39.65 3.43
N ASN A 93 -5.85 39.02 4.55
CA ASN A 93 -7.22 39.05 5.05
C ASN A 93 -7.66 40.48 5.40
N CYS A 94 -6.79 41.27 6.03
CA CYS A 94 -7.06 42.67 6.32
C CYS A 94 -7.29 43.48 5.04
N LEU A 95 -6.41 43.36 4.04
CA LEU A 95 -6.56 44.04 2.75
C LEU A 95 -7.85 43.65 2.04
N LEU A 96 -8.22 42.37 2.09
CA LEU A 96 -9.45 41.89 1.48
C LEU A 96 -10.70 42.43 2.21
N GLN A 97 -10.66 42.50 3.54
CA GLN A 97 -11.76 43.08 4.33
C GLN A 97 -11.90 44.59 4.10
N GLU A 98 -10.80 45.32 4.01
CA GLU A 98 -10.78 46.74 3.63
C GLU A 98 -11.40 46.96 2.24
N ALA A 99 -10.98 46.16 1.26
CA ALA A 99 -11.52 46.23 -0.09
C ALA A 99 -13.04 45.96 -0.11
N VAL A 100 -13.51 44.95 0.61
CA VAL A 100 -14.95 44.65 0.72
C VAL A 100 -15.71 45.80 1.38
N ASN A 101 -15.18 46.35 2.47
CA ASN A 101 -15.81 47.48 3.17
C ASN A 101 -15.84 48.75 2.30
N SER A 102 -14.87 48.94 1.40
CA SER A 102 -14.85 50.08 0.46
C SER A 102 -15.83 49.94 -0.71
N LEU A 103 -16.38 48.75 -0.94
CA LEU A 103 -17.38 48.45 -1.97
C LEU A 103 -18.82 48.46 -1.43
N ALA A 104 -18.99 48.58 -0.12
CA ALA A 104 -20.28 48.68 0.57
C ALA A 104 -20.66 50.15 0.80
#